data_AF-A0AAU6HEC2-F1
#
_entry.id   AF-A0AAU6HEC2-F1
#
_cell.length_a   1.000
_cell.length_b   1.000
_cell.length_c   1.000
_cell.angle_alpha   90.00
_cell.angle_beta   90.00
_cell.angle_gamma   90.00
#
_symmetry.space_group_name_H-M   'P 1'
#
loop_
_entity.id
_entity.type
_entity.pdbx_description
1 polymer ?
#
loop_
_entity_poly.entity_id
_entity_poly.type
_entity_poly.pdbx_seq_one_letter_code
_entity_poly.pdbx_strand_id
1 'polypeptide(L)'
;MLRLNPAVRGWCAYFRPGVSYATFSYLRHYLWHTVWRWVQHKHPKTSLRKIYRQYCGRRSWWTGETRELFDPITVGTTRYCYRGMAIPTPWHATG
;
A
#
# COMPACT_ATOMS: atom_id res chain seq x y z
N MET A 1 -6.26 0.79 -14.07
CA MET A 1 -5.39 1.16 -12.93
C MET A 1 -5.53 2.63 -12.50
N LEU A 2 -5.95 3.56 -13.37
CA LEU A 2 -6.09 5.00 -13.06
C LEU A 2 -6.95 5.34 -11.83
N ARG A 3 -7.98 4.55 -11.50
CA ARG A 3 -8.85 4.80 -10.33
C ARG A 3 -8.38 4.11 -9.04
N LEU A 4 -7.65 3.00 -9.15
CA LEU A 4 -7.24 2.20 -7.99
C LEU A 4 -6.01 2.80 -7.30
N ASN A 5 -5.01 3.25 -8.07
CA ASN A 5 -3.78 3.80 -7.52
C ASN A 5 -4.02 5.05 -6.64
N PRO A 6 -4.83 6.05 -7.04
CA PRO A 6 -5.08 7.23 -6.21
C PRO A 6 -5.81 6.91 -4.90
N ALA A 7 -6.78 6.00 -4.94
CA ALA A 7 -7.53 5.58 -3.75
C ALA A 7 -6.64 4.87 -2.73
N VAL A 8 -5.85 3.88 -3.18
CA VAL A 8 -4.91 3.16 -2.31
C VAL A 8 -3.83 4.11 -1.79
N ARG A 9 -3.30 5.00 -2.62
CA ARG A 9 -2.29 5.98 -2.21
C ARG A 9 -2.84 6.97 -1.17
N GLY A 10 -4.06 7.46 -1.34
CA GLY A 10 -4.73 8.32 -0.37
C GLY A 10 -5.00 7.61 0.96
N TRP A 11 -5.44 6.35 0.90
CA TRP A 11 -5.65 5.53 2.08
C TRP A 11 -4.35 5.28 2.85
N CYS A 12 -3.28 4.88 2.16
CA CYS A 12 -1.97 4.69 2.78
C CYS A 12 -1.39 6.00 3.35
N ALA A 13 -1.63 7.14 2.71
CA ALA A 13 -1.20 8.44 3.22
C ALA A 13 -1.94 8.83 4.50
N TYR A 14 -3.25 8.58 4.58
CA TYR A 14 -4.06 8.85 5.77
C TYR A 14 -3.65 7.96 6.96
N PHE A 15 -3.48 6.67 6.72
CA PHE A 15 -3.17 5.69 7.77
C PHE A 15 -1.67 5.58 8.11
N ARG A 16 -0.81 6.34 7.43
CA ARG A 16 0.65 6.36 7.63
C ARG A 16 1.11 6.49 9.09
N PRO A 17 0.49 7.32 9.97
CA PRO A 17 0.95 7.50 11.34
C PRO A 17 0.40 6.47 12.33
N GLY A 18 -0.76 5.87 12.03
CA GLY A 18 -1.52 5.04 12.97
C GLY A 18 -1.43 3.54 12.70
N VAL A 19 -0.96 3.14 11.52
CA VAL A 19 -1.03 1.75 11.07
C VAL A 19 0.36 1.15 10.92
N SER A 20 0.55 -0.02 11.54
CA SER A 20 1.80 -0.76 11.57
C SER A 20 2.19 -1.34 10.22
N TYR A 21 3.48 -1.62 10.05
CA TYR A 21 4.03 -2.33 8.89
C TYR A 21 3.30 -3.65 8.59
N ALA A 22 2.83 -4.37 9.61
CA ALA A 22 2.06 -5.61 9.47
C ALA A 22 0.76 -5.42 8.65
N THR A 23 0.05 -4.32 8.87
CA THR A 23 -1.17 -4.01 8.13
C THR A 23 -0.87 -3.60 6.69
N PHE A 24 0.22 -2.85 6.45
CA PHE A 24 0.67 -2.54 5.10
C PHE A 24 1.09 -3.81 4.33
N SER A 25 1.74 -4.76 5.01
CA SER A 25 2.08 -6.07 4.45
C SER A 25 0.82 -6.89 4.11
N TYR A 26 -0.16 -6.91 5.00
CA TYR A 26 -1.47 -7.54 4.74
C TYR A 26 -2.16 -6.91 3.52
N LEU A 27 -2.18 -5.58 3.45
CA LEU A 27 -2.77 -4.85 2.33
C LEU A 27 -2.05 -5.17 1.01
N ARG A 28 -0.72 -5.25 1.02
CA ARG A 28 0.07 -5.66 -0.15
C ARG A 28 -0.35 -7.04 -0.65
N HIS A 29 -0.49 -8.01 0.26
CA HIS A 29 -0.94 -9.36 -0.07
C HIS A 29 -2.36 -9.35 -0.62
N TYR A 30 -3.29 -8.63 0.02
CA TYR A 30 -4.68 -8.52 -0.44
C TYR A 30 -4.81 -7.89 -1.83
N LEU A 31 -4.07 -6.81 -2.09
CA LEU A 31 -4.03 -6.17 -3.40
C LEU A 31 -3.46 -7.13 -4.46
N TRP A 32 -2.44 -7.92 -4.09
CA TRP A 32 -1.87 -8.90 -5.00
C TRP A 32 -2.90 -9.93 -5.45
N HIS A 33 -3.65 -10.52 -4.51
CA HIS A 33 -4.70 -11.49 -4.84
C HIS A 33 -5.84 -10.88 -5.65
N THR A 34 -6.27 -9.67 -5.33
CA THR A 34 -7.35 -8.98 -6.04
C THR A 34 -6.98 -8.71 -7.49
N VAL A 35 -5.76 -8.20 -7.74
CA VAL A 35 -5.29 -7.96 -9.11
C VAL A 35 -5.06 -9.27 -9.85
N TRP A 36 -4.55 -10.32 -9.19
CA TRP A 36 -4.40 -11.64 -9.79
C TRP A 36 -5.72 -12.22 -10.30
N ARG A 37 -6.76 -12.18 -9.47
CA ARG A 37 -8.11 -12.60 -9.88
C ARG A 37 -8.65 -11.79 -11.06
N TRP A 38 -8.44 -10.46 -11.05
CA TRP A 38 -8.88 -9.60 -12.15
C TRP A 38 -8.16 -9.91 -13.46
N VAL A 39 -6.85 -10.14 -13.41
CA VAL A 39 -6.04 -10.47 -14.60
C VAL A 39 -6.38 -11.85 -15.13
N GLN A 40 -6.61 -12.85 -14.25
CA GLN A 40 -7.10 -14.17 -14.65
C GLN A 40 -8.45 -14.09 -15.36
N HIS A 41 -9.38 -13.30 -14.81
CA HIS A 41 -10.70 -13.10 -15.41
C HIS A 41 -10.64 -12.36 -16.75
N LYS A 42 -9.72 -11.39 -16.89
CA LYS A 42 -9.54 -10.62 -18.12
C LYS A 42 -8.91 -11.44 -19.25
N HIS A 43 -8.11 -12.45 -18.91
CA HIS A 43 -7.34 -13.24 -19.88
C HIS A 43 -7.61 -14.76 -19.78
N PRO A 44 -8.85 -15.21 -20.02
CA PRO A 44 -9.21 -16.63 -19.85
C PRO A 44 -8.50 -17.56 -20.86
N LYS A 45 -8.10 -17.03 -22.03
CA LYS A 45 -7.45 -17.79 -23.11
C LYS A 45 -5.92 -17.77 -23.05
N THR A 46 -5.33 -17.00 -22.14
CA THR A 46 -3.88 -16.84 -22.05
C THR A 46 -3.32 -17.69 -20.92
N SER A 47 -2.23 -18.42 -21.16
CA SER A 47 -1.56 -19.19 -20.12
C SER A 47 -1.16 -18.30 -18.94
N LEU A 48 -1.49 -18.75 -17.72
CA LEU A 48 -1.12 -18.09 -16.47
C LEU A 48 0.38 -17.77 -16.37
N ARG A 49 1.24 -18.63 -16.93
CA ARG A 49 2.69 -18.41 -16.96
C ARG A 49 3.08 -17.21 -17.80
N LYS A 50 2.38 -17.00 -18.94
CA LYS A 50 2.60 -15.85 -19.82
C LYS A 50 2.09 -14.56 -19.17
N ILE A 51 0.93 -14.64 -18.51
CA ILE A 51 0.37 -13.55 -17.71
C ILE A 51 1.33 -13.16 -16.57
N TYR A 52 1.80 -14.12 -15.79
CA TYR A 52 2.74 -13.88 -14.68
C TYR A 52 4.03 -13.23 -15.20
N ARG A 53 4.58 -13.70 -16.32
CA ARG A 53 5.78 -13.13 -16.92
C ARG A 53 5.56 -11.69 -17.42
N GLN A 54 4.37 -11.39 -17.94
CA GLN A 54 4.04 -10.07 -18.47
C GLN A 54 3.73 -9.04 -17.36
N TYR A 55 3.08 -9.44 -16.27
CA TYR A 55 2.62 -8.52 -15.22
C TYR A 55 3.43 -8.56 -13.93
N CYS A 56 3.97 -9.71 -13.53
CA CYS A 56 4.68 -9.88 -12.25
C CYS A 56 6.20 -9.94 -12.39
N GLY A 57 6.72 -10.15 -13.61
CA GLY A 57 8.12 -9.97 -14.00
C GLY A 57 9.17 -10.51 -13.00
N ARG A 58 10.38 -9.93 -13.02
CA ARG A 58 11.50 -10.30 -12.11
C ARG A 58 11.28 -9.85 -10.66
N ARG A 59 10.30 -8.98 -10.39
CA ARG A 59 10.14 -8.29 -9.10
C ARG A 59 9.01 -8.85 -8.23
N SER A 60 8.32 -9.91 -8.68
CA SER A 60 7.17 -10.51 -7.98
C SER A 60 6.08 -9.49 -7.62
N TRP A 61 6.00 -8.41 -8.40
CA TRP A 61 5.12 -7.27 -8.17
C TRP A 61 4.54 -6.77 -9.48
N TRP A 62 3.33 -6.23 -9.42
CA TRP A 62 2.54 -5.75 -10.56
C TRP A 62 3.24 -4.57 -11.26
N THR A 63 4.08 -4.92 -12.22
CA THR A 63 4.84 -4.01 -13.06
C THR A 63 4.21 -4.10 -14.44
N GLY A 64 3.12 -3.35 -14.66
CA GLY A 64 2.50 -3.30 -15.97
C GLY A 64 3.37 -2.52 -16.96
N GLU A 65 3.28 -2.87 -18.24
CA GLU A 65 4.02 -2.26 -19.35
C GLU A 65 3.83 -0.73 -19.47
N THR A 66 2.75 -0.18 -18.92
CA THR A 66 2.44 1.25 -18.99
C THR A 66 2.43 1.96 -17.64
N ARG A 67 2.11 1.27 -16.53
CA ARG A 67 2.03 1.86 -15.16
C ARG A 67 2.19 0.79 -14.09
N GLU A 68 3.03 1.06 -13.10
CA GLU A 68 3.23 0.21 -11.91
C GLU A 68 2.05 0.34 -10.93
N LEU A 69 1.66 -0.77 -10.31
CA LEU A 69 0.73 -0.74 -9.17
C LEU A 69 1.47 -0.15 -7.97
N PHE A 70 0.82 0.79 -7.28
CA PHE A 70 1.38 1.39 -6.08
C PHE A 70 1.64 0.33 -5.01
N ASP A 71 2.89 0.20 -4.56
CA ASP A 71 3.25 -0.69 -3.47
C ASP A 71 2.96 0.01 -2.11
N PRO A 72 1.99 -0.48 -1.33
CA PRO A 72 1.65 0.12 -0.04
C PRO A 72 2.79 -0.01 0.98
N ILE A 73 3.73 -0.94 0.81
CA ILE A 73 4.90 -1.05 1.70
C ILE A 73 5.84 0.16 1.53
N THR A 74 5.92 0.75 0.33
CA THR A 74 6.79 1.90 0.05
C THR A 74 6.43 3.14 0.87
N VAL A 75 5.17 3.28 1.31
CA VAL A 75 4.73 4.41 2.13
C VAL A 75 5.42 4.40 3.50
N GLY A 76 5.71 3.20 4.02
CA GLY A 76 6.24 2.99 5.37
C GLY A 76 5.29 3.50 6.46
N THR A 77 5.49 3.04 7.69
CA THR A 77 4.82 3.60 8.86
C THR A 77 5.65 4.77 9.39
N THR A 78 5.05 5.94 9.53
CA THR A 78 5.67 7.02 10.33
C THR A 78 5.30 6.76 11.78
N ARG A 79 6.24 6.27 12.60
CA ARG A 79 5.98 6.18 14.03
C ARG A 79 5.82 7.59 14.59
N TYR A 80 4.78 7.79 15.38
CA TYR A 80 4.68 8.98 16.23
C TYR A 80 5.92 9.02 17.12
N CYS A 81 6.79 10.01 16.92
CA CYS A 81 7.87 10.28 17.85
C CYS A 81 7.21 10.76 19.15
N TYR A 82 7.26 9.93 20.19
CA TYR A 82 6.83 10.31 21.52
C TYR A 82 7.50 11.62 21.90
N ARG A 83 6.71 12.70 21.99
CA ARG A 83 7.19 14.07 22.23
C ARG A 83 7.30 14.42 23.73
N GLY A 84 7.23 13.42 24.62
CA GLY A 84 7.41 13.60 26.06
C GLY A 84 6.57 14.73 26.68
N MET A 85 6.96 15.18 27.87
CA MET A 85 6.39 16.36 28.54
C MET A 85 6.88 17.69 27.95
N ALA A 86 7.49 17.70 26.77
CA ALA A 86 8.08 18.90 26.15
C ALA A 86 7.05 19.83 25.49
N ILE A 87 5.76 19.47 25.52
CA ILE A 87 4.66 20.37 25.18
C ILE A 87 4.23 21.04 26.48
N PRO A 88 4.55 22.33 26.72
CA PRO A 88 4.04 23.02 27.88
C PRO A 88 2.51 23.01 27.81
N THR A 89 1.86 22.44 28.82
CA THR A 89 0.41 22.50 28.95
C THR A 89 0.02 23.95 29.23
N PRO A 90 -0.95 24.54 28.50
CA PRO A 90 -1.30 25.95 28.63
C PRO A 90 -1.94 26.33 29.97
N TRP A 91 -2.27 25.33 30.80
CA TRP A 91 -2.87 25.53 32.11
C TRP A 91 -1.78 25.50 33.18
N HIS A 92 -1.16 26.65 33.43
CA HIS A 92 -0.40 26.84 34.67
C HIS A 92 -1.40 26.85 35.82
N ALA A 93 -1.32 25.86 36.71
CA ALA A 93 -2.02 25.91 37.99
C ALA A 93 -1.42 27.08 38.79
N THR A 94 -2.17 28.18 38.86
CA THR A 94 -1.90 29.26 39.79
C THR A 94 -2.70 28.94 41.04
N GLY A 95 -2.01 28.59 42.12
CA GLY A 95 -2.62 28.21 43.40
C GLY A 95 -1.57 27.73 44.37
#